data_AF-A0AAW8KKH8-F1
#
_entry.id   AF-A0AAW8KKH8-F1
#
_cell.length_a   1.000
_cell.length_b   1.000
_cell.length_c   1.000
_cell.angle_alpha   90.00
_cell.angle_beta   90.00
_cell.angle_gamma   90.00
#
_symmetry.space_group_name_H-M   'P 1'
#
loop_
_entity.id
_entity.type
_entity.pdbx_description
1 polymer ?
#
loop_
_entity_poly.entity_id
_entity_poly.type
_entity_poly.pdbx_seq_one_letter_code
_entity_poly.pdbx_strand_id
1 'polypeptide(L)'
;HGTVCHPNQDFESACEGYLSRAVRPGTFSAVTGACQMVRKSVFDEVGGYDEAFAVGFNDVDFCFRVRETGRLVTFTPYAELF
;
A
#
# COMPACT_ATOMS: atom_id res chain seq x y z
N HIS A 1 4.80 -4.62 19.64
CA HIS A 1 3.52 -4.82 18.93
C HIS A 1 3.30 -3.59 18.08
N GLY A 2 3.37 -3.71 16.75
CA GLY A 2 3.18 -2.58 15.84
C GLY A 2 1.73 -2.55 15.35
N THR A 3 1.09 -1.39 15.41
CA THR A 3 -0.27 -1.18 14.88
C THR A 3 -0.18 -0.72 13.44
N VAL A 4 -1.04 -1.24 12.56
CA VAL A 4 -1.23 -0.72 11.19
C VAL A 4 -2.30 0.36 11.23
N CYS A 5 -2.05 1.49 10.60
CA CYS A 5 -3.01 2.59 10.47
C CYS A 5 -2.95 3.19 9.07
N HIS A 6 -3.99 3.93 8.68
CA HIS A 6 -3.98 4.78 7.49
C HIS A 6 -3.41 6.17 7.85
N PRO A 7 -2.13 6.47 7.56
CA PRO A 7 -1.65 7.82 7.65
C PRO A 7 -2.33 8.68 6.57
N ASN A 8 -2.67 9.92 6.90
CA ASN A 8 -3.32 10.89 6.00
C ASN A 8 -4.75 10.52 5.58
N GLN A 9 -5.45 9.68 6.36
CA GLN A 9 -6.87 9.44 6.15
C GLN A 9 -7.66 10.76 6.31
N ASP A 10 -8.68 10.95 5.48
CA ASP A 10 -9.59 12.09 5.51
C ASP A 10 -8.93 13.46 5.22
N PHE A 11 -7.75 13.45 4.59
CA PHE A 11 -7.10 14.69 4.14
C PHE A 11 -7.72 15.18 2.84
N GLU A 12 -7.91 16.50 2.74
CA GLU A 12 -8.17 17.13 1.45
C GLU A 12 -6.97 16.93 0.51
N SER A 13 -7.22 16.86 -0.80
CA SER A 13 -6.20 16.57 -1.82
C SER A 13 -5.01 17.55 -1.83
N ALA A 14 -5.20 18.79 -1.38
CA ALA A 14 -4.15 19.80 -1.26
C ALA A 14 -3.43 19.80 0.11
N CYS A 15 -3.90 19.00 1.08
CA CYS A 15 -3.30 18.96 2.41
C CYS A 15 -1.99 18.17 2.34
N GLU A 16 -0.87 18.87 2.46
CA GLU A 16 0.46 18.26 2.36
C GLU A 16 0.72 17.21 3.46
N GLY A 17 0.12 17.40 4.64
CA GLY A 17 0.36 16.54 5.79
C GLY A 17 1.77 16.63 6.35
N TYR A 18 2.11 15.67 7.22
CA TYR A 18 3.43 15.64 7.85
C TYR A 18 4.54 15.41 6.82
N LEU A 19 5.53 16.32 6.77
CA LEU A 19 6.64 16.30 5.83
C LEU A 19 6.22 16.20 4.35
N SER A 20 5.06 16.76 4.00
CA SER A 20 4.47 16.71 2.67
C SER A 20 4.25 15.27 2.13
N ARG A 21 4.13 14.28 3.02
CA ARG A 21 4.00 12.85 2.66
C ARG A 21 2.68 12.51 1.98
N ALA A 22 1.63 13.31 2.14
CA ALA A 22 0.36 13.06 1.47
C ALA A 22 0.43 13.38 -0.03
N VAL A 23 1.32 14.31 -0.42
CA VAL A 23 1.40 14.86 -1.79
C VAL A 23 2.70 14.51 -2.52
N ARG A 24 3.52 13.60 -1.96
CA ARG A 24 4.77 13.13 -2.59
C ARG A 24 4.83 11.60 -2.64
N PRO A 25 5.39 11.02 -3.72
CA PRO A 25 5.68 9.60 -3.75
C PRO A 25 6.60 9.20 -2.60
N GLY A 26 6.34 8.04 -2.02
CA GLY A 26 7.11 7.56 -0.87
C GLY A 26 6.98 6.06 -0.68
N THR A 27 8.01 5.45 -0.10
CA THR A 27 7.99 4.03 0.27
C THR A 27 7.33 3.84 1.62
N PHE A 28 6.40 2.90 1.70
CA PHE A 28 5.67 2.52 2.90
C PHE A 28 5.83 1.02 3.18
N SER A 29 5.46 0.58 4.39
CA SER A 29 5.43 -0.84 4.72
C SER A 29 4.31 -1.57 3.98
N ALA A 30 3.16 -0.91 3.81
CA ALA A 30 2.02 -1.40 3.04
C ALA A 30 1.23 -0.22 2.47
N VAL A 31 0.44 -0.50 1.43
CA VAL A 31 -0.59 0.40 0.88
C VAL A 31 -1.92 -0.33 0.85
N THR A 32 -3.03 0.41 0.83
CA THR A 32 -4.36 -0.20 0.87
C THR A 32 -4.67 -0.97 -0.41
N GLY A 33 -5.49 -2.02 -0.32
CA GLY A 33 -5.90 -2.82 -1.48
C GLY A 33 -6.82 -2.11 -2.47
N ALA A 34 -7.37 -0.93 -2.11
CA ALA A 34 -8.39 -0.23 -2.91
C ALA A 34 -7.88 0.22 -4.29
N CYS A 35 -6.61 0.62 -4.39
CA CYS A 35 -5.99 1.01 -5.64
C CYS A 35 -4.51 0.61 -5.65
N GLN A 36 -4.22 -0.59 -6.17
CA GLN A 36 -2.85 -1.09 -6.29
C GLN A 36 -2.51 -1.49 -7.73
N MET A 37 -1.26 -1.28 -8.10
CA MET A 37 -0.70 -1.77 -9.34
C MET A 37 0.56 -2.57 -9.04
N VAL A 38 0.62 -3.79 -9.56
CA VAL A 38 1.75 -4.70 -9.39
C VAL A 38 2.06 -5.40 -10.70
N ARG A 39 3.34 -5.72 -10.93
CA ARG A 39 3.73 -6.56 -12.07
C ARG A 39 3.13 -7.94 -11.89
N LYS A 40 2.49 -8.47 -12.94
CA LYS A 40 1.89 -9.82 -12.92
C LYS A 40 2.87 -10.89 -12.43
N SER A 41 4.11 -10.88 -12.91
CA SER A 41 5.14 -11.83 -12.47
C SER A 41 5.42 -11.78 -10.97
N VAL A 42 5.35 -10.61 -10.35
CA VAL A 42 5.55 -10.45 -8.90
C VAL A 42 4.34 -10.94 -8.13
N PHE A 43 3.13 -10.65 -8.63
CA PHE A 43 1.90 -11.15 -8.03
C PHE A 43 1.87 -12.68 -8.02
N ASP A 44 2.23 -13.30 -9.14
CA ASP A 44 2.32 -14.76 -9.27
C ASP A 44 3.42 -15.34 -8.38
N GLU A 45 4.58 -14.67 -8.28
CA GLU A 45 5.72 -15.08 -7.42
C GLU A 45 5.36 -15.15 -5.94
N VAL A 46 4.54 -14.22 -5.45
CA VAL A 46 4.13 -14.15 -4.03
C VAL A 46 2.80 -14.86 -3.73
N GLY A 47 2.20 -15.53 -4.74
CA GLY A 47 0.96 -16.28 -4.60
C GLY A 47 -0.31 -15.43 -4.49
N GLY A 48 -0.25 -14.15 -4.87
CA GLY A 48 -1.39 -13.22 -4.81
C GLY A 48 -1.86 -12.89 -3.39
N TYR A 49 -3.13 -12.51 -3.27
CA TYR A 49 -3.79 -12.25 -1.98
C TYR A 49 -4.21 -13.56 -1.31
N ASP A 50 -4.11 -13.60 0.02
CA ASP A 50 -4.61 -14.72 0.81
C ASP A 50 -6.09 -14.49 1.18
N GLU A 51 -6.95 -15.41 0.76
CA GLU A 51 -8.40 -15.37 0.99
C GLU A 51 -8.76 -15.53 2.48
N ALA A 52 -7.86 -16.07 3.31
CA ALA A 52 -8.06 -16.14 4.75
C ALA A 52 -8.19 -14.75 5.41
N PHE A 53 -7.67 -13.70 4.77
CA PHE A 53 -7.71 -12.32 5.23
C PHE A 53 -8.74 -11.45 4.48
N ALA A 54 -9.77 -12.04 3.88
CA ALA A 54 -10.74 -11.33 3.02
C ALA A 54 -11.43 -10.10 3.66
N VAL A 55 -11.52 -10.02 4.99
CA VAL A 55 -12.19 -8.92 5.71
C VAL A 55 -11.21 -7.79 6.08
N GLY A 56 -9.90 -8.00 5.95
CA GLY A 56 -8.87 -7.00 6.21
C GLY A 56 -7.51 -7.63 6.45
N PHE A 57 -6.45 -6.81 6.31
CA PHE A 57 -5.04 -7.19 6.39
C PHE A 57 -4.49 -8.00 5.22
N ASN A 58 -5.30 -8.43 4.25
CA ASN A 58 -4.83 -9.11 3.05
C ASN A 58 -3.85 -8.25 2.24
N ASP A 59 -4.10 -6.94 2.16
CA ASP A 59 -3.25 -5.96 1.51
C ASP A 59 -1.94 -5.70 2.27
N VAL A 60 -2.00 -5.69 3.59
CA VAL A 60 -0.82 -5.61 4.46
C VAL A 60 0.06 -6.84 4.26
N ASP A 61 -0.49 -8.03 4.46
CA ASP A 61 0.22 -9.31 4.32
C ASP A 61 0.84 -9.46 2.92
N PHE A 62 0.07 -9.15 1.86
CA PHE A 62 0.59 -9.10 0.50
C PHE A 62 1.77 -8.15 0.34
N CYS A 63 1.68 -6.91 0.87
CA CYS A 63 2.79 -5.96 0.82
C CYS A 63 4.04 -6.47 1.55
N PHE A 64 3.88 -7.16 2.68
CA PHE A 64 5.00 -7.77 3.40
C PHE A 64 5.66 -8.87 2.58
N ARG A 65 4.89 -9.80 2.00
CA ARG A 65 5.43 -10.84 1.10
C ARG A 65 6.16 -10.25 -0.10
N VAL A 66 5.60 -9.21 -0.73
CA VAL A 66 6.27 -8.51 -1.84
C VAL A 66 7.60 -7.90 -1.37
N ARG A 67 7.66 -7.35 -0.17
CA ARG A 67 8.91 -6.78 0.37
C ARG A 67 9.96 -7.86 0.68
N GLU A 68 9.56 -9.05 1.11
CA GLU A 68 10.47 -10.19 1.32
C GLU A 68 11.19 -10.61 0.03
N THR A 69 10.61 -10.33 -1.14
CA THR A 69 11.27 -10.53 -2.45
C THR A 69 12.31 -9.45 -2.81
N GLY A 70 12.61 -8.51 -1.90
CA GLY A 70 13.55 -7.41 -2.11
C GLY A 70 12.97 -6.21 -2.88
N ARG A 71 11.64 -6.15 -3.01
CA ARG A 71 10.93 -5.07 -3.73
C ARG A 71 10.38 -4.02 -2.77
N LEU A 72 10.13 -2.82 -3.31
CA LEU A 72 9.57 -1.71 -2.54
C LEU A 72 8.06 -1.59 -2.78
N VAL A 73 7.35 -1.19 -1.73
CA VAL A 73 5.94 -0.79 -1.79
C VAL A 73 5.91 0.73 -1.75
N THR A 74 5.40 1.34 -2.81
CA THR A 74 5.44 2.80 -3.01
C THR A 74 4.03 3.35 -3.20
N PHE A 75 3.68 4.35 -2.41
CA PHE A 75 2.50 5.19 -2.63
C PHE A 75 2.85 6.31 -3.62
N THR A 76 1.90 6.66 -4.50
CA THR A 76 1.99 7.83 -5.38
C THR A 76 0.66 8.59 -5.34
N PRO A 77 0.69 9.91 -5.08
CA PRO A 77 -0.52 10.74 -5.11
C PRO A 77 -0.99 11.06 -6.54
N TYR A 78 -0.22 10.68 -7.56
CA TYR A 78 -0.52 11.00 -8.96
C TYR A 78 -1.52 10.04 -9.62
N ALA A 79 -1.91 8.96 -8.93
CA ALA A 79 -2.90 8.00 -9.40
C ALA A 79 -4.14 8.10 -8.52
N GLU A 80 -5.25 8.55 -9.11
CA GLU A 80 -6.52 8.76 -8.42
C GLU A 80 -7.58 7.77 -8.96
N LEU A 81 -8.41 7.24 -8.06
CA LEU A 81 -9.52 6.35 -8.36
C LEU A 81 -10.77 6.92 -7.68
N PHE A 82 -11.86 7.08 -8.44
CA PHE A 82 -13.14 7.68 -8.00
C PHE A 82 -14.25 6.64 -7.91
#